data_AF-A0A812L8S0-F1
#
_entry.id   AF-A0A812L8S0-F1
#
_cell.length_a   1.000
_cell.length_b   1.000
_cell.length_c   1.000
_cell.angle_alpha   90.00
_cell.angle_beta   90.00
_cell.angle_gamma   90.00
#
_symmetry.space_group_name_H-M   'P 1'
#
loop_
_entity.id
_entity.type
_entity.pdbx_description
1 polymer ?
#
loop_
_entity_poly.entity_id
_entity_poly.type
_entity_poly.pdbx_seq_one_letter_code
_entity_poly.pdbx_strand_id
1 'polypeptide(L)'
;MLRKRYGPDPYRWGNYTLLRMSPAAYFVDNRSFWLPGFRLQDLGAASMSETLRSTAQALLEFPRQSQRIAETYLLFAGRSKTTTIAGIDGESYTPVFQAFLSSNISMSYTFLDVGPADGEGHQSPLFDFMKAHRDRIRGVALEGNETFCTKYRMNWPEVDLQCGHLTAGRLYDHAPFFLKSLRSVCSPHGEGGGAHCVDVWKVDIDSIDCTVLEVLLRRSELDLRPKAVILEVNPHFPPPYKFSVLGVQGPESDGDFWARNMMGLYGCSLSHQVDILRDFGYWLIGFDHKDALFVHKNFAHAFNATAPLDEYVAYSAALITIGSGLTPRTLRRWYSARPHVGLGLIQQHLVAAQQHLAQEVTFSLSI
;
A
#
# COMPACT_ATOMS: atom_id res chain seq x y z
N MET A 1 23.55 26.70 -38.65
CA MET A 1 22.22 26.24 -38.18
C MET A 1 22.31 24.78 -37.78
N LEU A 2 22.56 24.48 -36.50
CA LEU A 2 22.60 23.12 -35.96
C LEU A 2 21.29 22.85 -35.22
N ARG A 3 20.44 21.98 -35.78
CA ARG A 3 19.27 21.44 -35.08
C ARG A 3 19.74 20.27 -34.20
N LYS A 4 19.76 20.46 -32.88
CA LYS A 4 19.83 19.36 -31.91
C LYS A 4 18.54 18.53 -32.02
N ARG A 5 18.67 17.25 -32.38
CA ARG A 5 17.61 16.25 -32.17
C ARG A 5 17.64 15.89 -30.69
N TYR A 6 16.56 16.21 -29.98
CA TYR A 6 16.31 15.62 -28.66
C TYR A 6 15.93 14.15 -28.88
N GLY A 7 16.65 13.24 -28.24
CA GLY A 7 16.29 11.83 -28.18
C GLY A 7 15.02 11.61 -27.34
N PRO A 8 14.42 10.42 -27.41
CA PRO A 8 13.24 10.08 -26.62
C PRO A 8 13.58 10.14 -25.12
N ASP A 9 12.80 10.93 -24.38
CA ASP A 9 12.87 11.04 -22.92
C ASP A 9 12.45 9.70 -22.29
N PRO A 10 13.33 9.01 -21.54
CA PRO A 10 13.02 7.73 -20.91
C PRO A 10 12.04 7.84 -19.72
N TYR A 11 11.64 9.06 -19.32
CA TYR A 11 10.76 9.30 -18.17
C TYR A 11 9.35 9.80 -18.56
N ARG A 12 8.72 9.22 -19.59
CA ARG A 12 7.26 9.38 -19.75
C ARG A 12 6.55 8.56 -18.68
N TRP A 13 6.37 9.17 -17.51
CA TRP A 13 5.44 8.77 -16.46
C TRP A 13 4.09 8.39 -17.10
N GLY A 14 3.55 7.23 -16.70
CA GLY A 14 2.28 6.72 -17.22
C GLY A 14 1.12 7.69 -16.97
N ASN A 15 0.01 7.53 -17.70
CA ASN A 15 -1.20 8.33 -17.51
C ASN A 15 -1.83 8.01 -16.14
N TYR A 16 -1.39 8.70 -15.07
CA TYR A 16 -2.05 8.61 -13.77
C TYR A 16 -3.38 9.37 -13.82
N THR A 17 -4.45 8.75 -13.32
CA THR A 17 -5.73 9.42 -13.12
C THR A 17 -5.95 9.64 -11.64
N LEU A 18 -6.03 10.90 -11.23
CA LEU A 18 -6.36 11.28 -9.86
C LEU A 18 -7.82 10.94 -9.58
N LEU A 19 -8.08 10.14 -8.55
CA LEU A 19 -9.44 9.85 -8.10
C LEU A 19 -9.64 10.35 -6.68
N ARG A 20 -10.42 11.42 -6.55
CA ARG A 20 -11.03 11.77 -5.26
C ARG A 20 -12.43 11.16 -5.21
N MET A 21 -12.62 10.12 -4.41
CA MET A 21 -13.93 9.48 -4.21
C MET A 21 -14.72 10.22 -3.11
N SER A 22 -14.94 11.53 -3.26
CA SER A 22 -15.84 12.25 -2.35
C SER A 22 -17.30 12.07 -2.77
N PRO A 23 -18.21 11.67 -1.86
CA PRO A 23 -19.64 11.68 -2.14
C PRO A 23 -20.23 13.09 -2.34
N ALA A 24 -19.54 14.15 -1.87
CA ALA A 24 -20.11 15.49 -1.74
C ALA A 24 -20.14 16.33 -3.04
N ALA A 25 -19.68 15.80 -4.17
CA ALA A 25 -19.55 16.58 -5.41
C ALA A 25 -20.55 16.20 -6.54
N TYR A 26 -21.63 15.47 -6.23
CA TYR A 26 -22.63 15.09 -7.23
C TYR A 26 -24.00 15.69 -6.92
N PHE A 27 -24.19 16.97 -7.23
CA PHE A 27 -25.51 17.45 -7.63
C PHE A 27 -25.64 17.24 -9.15
N VAL A 28 -26.34 16.20 -9.55
CA VAL A 28 -26.74 16.01 -10.96
C VAL A 28 -28.10 16.69 -11.13
N ASP A 29 -28.13 17.80 -11.87
CA ASP A 29 -29.36 18.39 -12.38
C ASP A 29 -30.06 17.41 -13.33
N ASN A 30 -31.37 17.28 -13.16
CA ASN A 30 -32.17 16.11 -13.47
C ASN A 30 -32.60 16.03 -14.96
N ARG A 31 -31.80 16.55 -15.92
CA ARG A 31 -32.31 16.81 -17.28
C ARG A 31 -31.47 16.43 -18.48
N SER A 32 -30.30 15.81 -18.38
CA SER A 32 -29.61 15.31 -19.59
C SER A 32 -28.59 14.21 -19.30
N PHE A 33 -28.91 12.98 -19.73
CA PHE A 33 -27.95 11.90 -19.86
C PHE A 33 -27.71 11.67 -21.36
N TRP A 34 -26.54 12.06 -21.87
CA TRP A 34 -26.09 11.72 -23.22
C TRP A 34 -24.85 10.81 -23.11
N LEU A 35 -24.96 9.59 -23.63
CA LEU A 35 -23.81 8.72 -23.89
C LEU A 35 -23.64 8.61 -25.42
N PRO A 36 -22.57 9.16 -26.02
CA PRO A 36 -22.25 8.87 -27.41
C PRO A 36 -21.56 7.51 -27.51
N GLY A 37 -22.06 6.63 -28.41
CA GLY A 37 -21.25 5.54 -28.96
C GLY A 37 -21.70 4.09 -28.77
N PHE A 38 -22.95 3.79 -28.36
CA PHE A 38 -23.45 2.40 -28.34
C PHE A 38 -24.30 2.09 -29.58
N ARG A 39 -23.88 1.11 -30.39
CA ARG A 39 -24.79 0.40 -31.32
C ARG A 39 -25.16 -0.95 -30.72
N LEU A 40 -26.44 -1.09 -30.38
CA LEU A 40 -27.09 -2.30 -29.87
C LEU A 40 -27.42 -3.26 -31.03
N GLN A 41 -26.46 -4.05 -31.51
CA GLN A 41 -26.76 -5.10 -32.51
C GLN A 41 -26.25 -6.51 -32.19
N ASP A 42 -25.48 -6.73 -31.13
CA ASP A 42 -24.81 -8.04 -30.90
C ASP A 42 -25.24 -8.81 -29.63
N LEU A 43 -26.43 -8.58 -29.08
CA LEU A 43 -26.90 -9.36 -27.90
C LEU A 43 -28.20 -10.11 -28.20
N GLY A 44 -28.14 -11.43 -28.14
CA GLY A 44 -29.32 -12.31 -28.24
C GLY A 44 -30.34 -12.01 -27.13
N ALA A 45 -31.63 -12.08 -27.48
CA ALA A 45 -32.76 -11.59 -26.67
C ALA A 45 -32.84 -12.15 -25.23
N ALA A 46 -32.28 -13.33 -24.97
CA ALA A 46 -32.26 -13.92 -23.63
C ALA A 46 -31.28 -13.21 -22.67
N SER A 47 -30.06 -12.86 -23.11
CA SER A 47 -29.05 -12.21 -22.25
C SER A 47 -29.35 -10.73 -21.98
N MET A 48 -30.14 -10.11 -22.86
CA MET A 48 -30.55 -8.72 -22.73
C MET A 48 -31.54 -8.53 -21.55
N SER A 49 -32.47 -9.46 -21.35
CA SER A 49 -33.49 -9.35 -20.31
C SER A 49 -32.92 -9.49 -18.89
N GLU A 50 -31.97 -10.41 -18.70
CA GLU A 50 -31.33 -10.68 -17.42
C GLU A 50 -30.31 -9.58 -17.06
N THR A 51 -29.60 -9.06 -18.07
CA THR A 51 -28.69 -7.91 -17.91
C THR A 51 -29.44 -6.60 -17.66
N LEU A 52 -30.57 -6.37 -18.33
CA LEU A 52 -31.41 -5.19 -18.05
C LEU A 52 -32.05 -5.25 -16.67
N ARG A 53 -32.49 -6.44 -16.22
CA ARG A 53 -33.06 -6.62 -14.88
C ARG A 53 -32.01 -6.43 -13.79
N SER A 54 -30.78 -6.94 -13.97
CA SER A 54 -29.67 -6.70 -13.04
C SER A 54 -29.17 -5.26 -13.05
N THR A 55 -29.17 -4.59 -14.21
CA THR A 55 -28.80 -3.18 -14.35
C THR A 55 -29.86 -2.26 -13.73
N ALA A 56 -31.15 -2.52 -13.95
CA ALA A 56 -32.24 -1.76 -13.33
C ALA A 56 -32.26 -1.96 -11.81
N GLN A 57 -32.02 -3.18 -11.33
CA GLN A 57 -31.94 -3.46 -9.89
C GLN A 57 -30.70 -2.82 -9.25
N ALA A 58 -29.54 -2.85 -9.93
CA ALA A 58 -28.35 -2.14 -9.50
C ALA A 58 -28.57 -0.62 -9.48
N LEU A 59 -29.28 -0.05 -10.46
CA LEU A 59 -29.64 1.38 -10.51
C LEU A 59 -30.64 1.78 -9.41
N LEU A 60 -31.49 0.86 -8.94
CA LEU A 60 -32.41 1.08 -7.83
C LEU A 60 -31.75 0.88 -6.46
N GLU A 61 -30.72 0.04 -6.37
CA GLU A 61 -29.94 -0.19 -5.13
C GLU A 61 -28.82 0.85 -4.93
N PHE A 62 -28.28 1.41 -6.03
CA PHE A 62 -27.21 2.41 -5.99
C PHE A 62 -27.55 3.64 -5.12
N PRO A 63 -28.75 4.24 -5.17
CA PRO A 63 -29.13 5.34 -4.28
C PRO A 63 -29.15 4.95 -2.80
N ARG A 64 -29.51 3.70 -2.47
CA ARG A 64 -29.57 3.22 -1.07
C ARG A 64 -28.19 2.90 -0.51
N GLN A 65 -27.32 2.33 -1.31
CA GLN A 65 -25.94 2.04 -0.90
C GLN A 65 -25.10 3.32 -0.83
N SER A 66 -25.29 4.25 -1.77
CA SER A 66 -24.68 5.59 -1.69
C SER A 66 -25.25 6.42 -0.55
N GLN A 67 -26.54 6.32 -0.21
CA GLN A 67 -27.09 6.88 1.02
C GLN A 67 -26.43 6.28 2.27
N ARG A 68 -26.25 4.96 2.35
CA ARG A 68 -25.54 4.35 3.49
C ARG A 68 -24.08 4.78 3.57
N ILE A 69 -23.36 4.87 2.45
CA ILE A 69 -21.98 5.37 2.44
C ILE A 69 -21.95 6.85 2.83
N ALA A 70 -22.89 7.67 2.36
CA ALA A 70 -22.99 9.07 2.73
C ALA A 70 -23.43 9.27 4.19
N GLU A 71 -24.34 8.44 4.71
CA GLU A 71 -24.76 8.43 6.12
C GLU A 71 -23.63 7.96 7.02
N THR A 72 -22.91 6.90 6.64
CA THR A 72 -21.67 6.46 7.30
C THR A 72 -20.64 7.58 7.25
N TYR A 73 -20.41 8.20 6.09
CA TYR A 73 -19.49 9.32 5.94
C TYR A 73 -19.93 10.55 6.76
N LEU A 74 -21.21 10.86 6.89
CA LEU A 74 -21.72 11.97 7.71
C LEU A 74 -21.71 11.64 9.21
N LEU A 75 -21.98 10.38 9.59
CA LEU A 75 -21.85 9.87 10.96
C LEU A 75 -20.39 9.88 11.40
N PHE A 76 -19.46 9.57 10.50
CA PHE A 76 -18.02 9.63 10.76
C PHE A 76 -17.45 11.03 10.62
N ALA A 77 -17.77 11.82 9.59
CA ALA A 77 -17.31 13.21 9.45
C ALA A 77 -17.89 14.16 10.51
N GLY A 78 -19.05 13.82 11.08
CA GLY A 78 -19.68 14.57 12.17
C GLY A 78 -19.19 14.21 13.58
N ARG A 79 -18.47 13.09 13.76
CA ARG A 79 -17.98 12.63 15.08
C ARG A 79 -16.48 12.36 15.14
N SER A 80 -15.91 11.95 14.02
CA SER A 80 -14.48 11.90 13.78
C SER A 80 -14.14 13.15 13.00
N LYS A 81 -13.42 14.09 13.63
CA LYS A 81 -12.43 14.84 12.84
C LYS A 81 -11.58 13.74 12.23
N THR A 82 -11.86 13.32 11.01
CA THR A 82 -11.02 12.36 10.28
C THR A 82 -9.71 13.09 10.12
N THR A 83 -8.85 12.92 11.11
CA THR A 83 -7.48 13.38 11.14
C THR A 83 -6.80 12.55 10.07
N THR A 84 -6.93 12.98 8.82
CA THR A 84 -5.81 12.87 7.89
C THR A 84 -4.64 13.45 8.67
N ILE A 85 -3.80 12.59 9.21
CA ILE A 85 -2.60 13.01 9.90
C ILE A 85 -1.79 13.72 8.82
N ALA A 86 -1.68 15.03 8.98
CA ALA A 86 -1.05 15.87 7.99
C ALA A 86 0.36 15.32 7.72
N GLY A 87 0.66 15.06 6.44
CA GLY A 87 1.97 14.59 5.99
C GLY A 87 2.20 13.08 6.07
N ILE A 88 1.15 12.25 6.04
CA ILE A 88 1.27 10.91 5.44
C ILE A 88 0.89 11.08 3.97
N ASP A 89 1.75 11.73 3.18
CA ASP A 89 1.56 11.94 1.74
C ASP A 89 2.38 10.93 0.90
N GLY A 90 2.99 9.95 1.56
CA GLY A 90 3.91 8.99 0.95
C GLY A 90 5.30 9.56 0.66
N GLU A 91 5.52 10.88 0.81
CA GLU A 91 6.80 11.51 0.47
C GLU A 91 7.73 11.64 1.67
N SER A 92 7.20 11.87 2.88
CA SER A 92 8.01 12.01 4.09
C SER A 92 7.28 11.49 5.33
N TYR A 93 7.92 10.61 6.09
CA TYR A 93 7.40 10.15 7.38
C TYR A 93 7.92 10.93 8.58
N THR A 94 8.59 12.06 8.34
CA THR A 94 8.96 13.03 9.39
C THR A 94 7.82 13.31 10.38
N PRO A 95 6.54 13.49 9.95
CA PRO A 95 5.44 13.70 10.89
C PRO A 95 5.18 12.53 11.84
N VAL A 96 5.43 11.28 11.44
CA VAL A 96 5.27 10.09 12.29
C VAL A 96 6.26 10.15 13.45
N PHE A 97 7.53 10.47 13.16
CA PHE A 97 8.56 10.62 14.18
C PHE A 97 8.30 11.81 15.09
N GLN A 98 7.85 12.94 14.53
CA GLN A 98 7.47 14.12 15.31
C GLN A 98 6.30 13.82 16.25
N ALA A 99 5.30 13.03 15.82
CA ALA A 99 4.20 12.61 16.66
C ALA A 99 4.68 11.79 17.87
N PHE A 100 5.61 10.85 17.66
CA PHE A 100 6.20 10.09 18.77
C PHE A 100 7.00 10.97 19.72
N LEU A 101 7.88 11.83 19.20
CA LEU A 101 8.70 12.74 20.02
C LEU A 101 7.85 13.71 20.84
N SER A 102 6.82 14.31 20.23
CA SER A 102 5.92 15.25 20.92
C SER A 102 5.01 14.58 21.95
N SER A 103 4.84 13.27 21.88
CA SER A 103 4.02 12.47 22.80
C SER A 103 4.84 11.81 23.91
N ASN A 104 6.09 12.23 24.13
CA ASN A 104 7.02 11.65 25.10
C ASN A 104 7.22 10.13 24.94
N ILE A 105 7.06 9.61 23.72
CA ILE A 105 7.41 8.22 23.43
C ILE A 105 8.92 8.15 23.25
N SER A 106 9.57 7.28 24.03
CA SER A 106 11.01 7.05 23.89
C SER A 106 11.32 6.47 22.50
N MET A 107 12.28 7.09 21.81
CA MET A 107 12.72 6.70 20.48
C MET A 107 14.08 6.02 20.55
N SER A 108 14.19 4.87 19.90
CA SER A 108 15.44 4.09 19.83
C SER A 108 16.32 4.51 18.65
N TYR A 109 15.78 5.37 17.76
CA TYR A 109 16.34 5.77 16.47
C TYR A 109 16.66 4.58 15.58
N THR A 110 15.78 3.57 15.64
CA THR A 110 15.96 2.28 14.97
C THR A 110 14.91 2.03 13.92
N PHE A 111 15.33 1.48 12.79
CA PHE A 111 14.41 1.19 11.70
C PHE A 111 14.78 -0.07 10.90
N LEU A 112 13.80 -0.57 10.16
CA LEU A 112 13.97 -1.54 9.07
C LEU A 112 13.36 -0.92 7.81
N ASP A 113 14.15 -0.78 6.75
CA ASP A 113 13.71 -0.25 5.46
C ASP A 113 13.84 -1.33 4.38
N VAL A 114 12.72 -1.79 3.83
CA VAL A 114 12.68 -2.82 2.79
C VAL A 114 12.25 -2.18 1.48
N GLY A 115 13.12 -2.25 0.48
CA GLY A 115 13.02 -1.46 -0.76
C GLY A 115 13.37 0.02 -0.55
N PRO A 116 14.55 0.36 0.00
CA PRO A 116 14.95 1.74 0.24
C PRO A 116 15.37 2.50 -1.04
N ALA A 117 15.53 1.81 -2.18
CA ALA A 117 16.19 2.33 -3.37
C ALA A 117 17.61 2.85 -3.03
N ASP A 118 17.99 4.02 -3.52
CA ASP A 118 19.30 4.62 -3.21
C ASP A 118 19.36 5.35 -1.86
N GLY A 119 18.26 5.33 -1.09
CA GLY A 119 18.18 5.95 0.22
C GLY A 119 18.17 7.48 0.15
N GLU A 120 17.84 8.08 -0.99
CA GLU A 120 17.74 9.54 -1.15
C GLU A 120 16.35 10.00 -1.59
N GLY A 121 16.02 11.23 -1.19
CA GLY A 121 14.85 11.95 -1.67
C GLY A 121 13.53 11.24 -1.37
N HIS A 122 12.56 11.44 -2.26
CA HIS A 122 11.18 10.99 -2.07
C HIS A 122 10.98 9.47 -2.21
N GLN A 123 12.00 8.71 -2.64
CA GLN A 123 11.90 7.25 -2.77
C GLN A 123 12.15 6.52 -1.44
N SER A 124 12.84 7.17 -0.50
CA SER A 124 12.93 6.71 0.88
C SER A 124 12.24 7.73 1.77
N PRO A 125 10.96 7.51 2.14
CA PRO A 125 10.23 8.43 3.01
C PRO A 125 10.79 8.49 4.45
N LEU A 126 11.82 7.69 4.76
CA LEU A 126 12.63 7.79 5.98
C LEU A 126 13.81 8.77 5.84
N PHE A 127 14.14 9.22 4.62
CA PHE A 127 15.32 10.01 4.30
C PHE A 127 15.49 11.25 5.19
N ASP A 128 14.45 12.08 5.30
CA ASP A 128 14.51 13.31 6.08
C ASP A 128 14.81 13.05 7.55
N PHE A 129 14.16 12.02 8.13
CA PHE A 129 14.39 11.62 9.50
C PHE A 129 15.81 11.07 9.70
N MET A 130 16.26 10.18 8.81
CA MET A 130 17.61 9.64 8.83
C MET A 130 18.66 10.74 8.74
N LYS A 131 18.44 11.73 7.88
CA LYS A 131 19.33 12.87 7.69
C LYS A 131 19.38 13.78 8.91
N ALA A 132 18.23 14.06 9.52
CA ALA A 132 18.13 14.88 10.72
C ALA A 132 18.76 14.23 11.96
N HIS A 133 18.86 12.90 11.99
CA HIS A 133 19.33 12.13 13.15
C HIS A 133 20.50 11.19 12.83
N ARG A 134 21.31 11.56 11.84
CA ARG A 134 22.38 10.74 11.27
C ARG A 134 23.34 10.14 12.31
N ASP A 135 23.67 10.90 13.35
CA ASP A 135 24.56 10.49 14.43
C ASP A 135 23.96 9.39 15.33
N ARG A 136 22.63 9.30 15.37
CA ARG A 136 21.87 8.42 16.28
C ARG A 136 21.20 7.24 15.58
N ILE A 137 20.90 7.36 14.29
CA ILE A 137 20.16 6.33 13.57
C ILE A 137 20.92 5.01 13.51
N ARG A 138 20.22 3.90 13.70
CA ARG A 138 20.74 2.55 13.51
C ARG A 138 19.67 1.75 12.78
N GLY A 139 19.97 1.14 11.65
CA GLY A 139 18.94 0.45 10.89
C GLY A 139 19.48 -0.69 10.08
N VAL A 140 18.53 -1.50 9.61
CA VAL A 140 18.75 -2.49 8.57
C VAL A 140 18.03 -2.02 7.33
N ALA A 141 18.69 -2.12 6.18
CA ALA A 141 18.08 -1.86 4.89
C ALA A 141 18.19 -3.10 3.99
N LEU A 142 17.12 -3.45 3.28
CA LEU A 142 17.08 -4.58 2.35
C LEU A 142 16.78 -4.08 0.93
N GLU A 143 17.74 -4.19 0.01
CA GLU A 143 17.61 -3.69 -1.36
C GLU A 143 17.95 -4.78 -2.39
N GLY A 144 17.08 -4.96 -3.39
CA GLY A 144 17.23 -5.99 -4.40
C GLY A 144 18.10 -5.58 -5.59
N ASN A 145 18.13 -4.28 -5.91
CA ASN A 145 18.85 -3.74 -7.06
C ASN A 145 20.29 -3.34 -6.69
N GLU A 146 21.28 -4.00 -7.31
CA GLU A 146 22.70 -3.78 -7.01
C GLU A 146 23.19 -2.33 -7.24
N THR A 147 22.58 -1.61 -8.20
CA THR A 147 22.91 -0.21 -8.46
C THR A 147 22.45 0.68 -7.30
N PHE A 148 21.21 0.47 -6.85
CA PHE A 148 20.67 1.17 -5.68
C PHE A 148 21.43 0.80 -4.41
N CYS A 149 21.77 -0.47 -4.23
CA CYS A 149 22.64 -0.93 -3.17
C CYS A 149 23.98 -0.17 -3.11
N THR A 150 24.63 0.01 -4.25
CA THR A 150 25.90 0.73 -4.33
C THR A 150 25.73 2.19 -3.89
N LYS A 151 24.68 2.86 -4.35
CA LYS A 151 24.36 4.25 -3.95
C LYS A 151 24.00 4.35 -2.49
N TYR A 152 23.15 3.46 -1.99
CA TYR A 152 22.71 3.43 -0.61
C TYR A 152 23.90 3.31 0.36
N ARG A 153 24.89 2.44 0.07
CA ARG A 153 26.12 2.35 0.89
C ARG A 153 26.92 3.65 0.92
N MET A 154 26.93 4.41 -0.17
CA MET A 154 27.61 5.72 -0.21
C MET A 154 26.86 6.75 0.62
N ASN A 155 25.53 6.72 0.57
CA ASN A 155 24.67 7.69 1.24
C ASN A 155 24.59 7.41 2.76
N TRP A 156 24.55 6.13 3.15
CA TRP A 156 24.31 5.66 4.52
C TRP A 156 25.25 4.52 4.95
N PRO A 157 26.59 4.75 5.01
CA PRO A 157 27.55 3.74 5.44
C PRO A 157 27.34 3.21 6.88
N GLU A 158 26.59 3.93 7.70
CA GLU A 158 26.22 3.56 9.07
C GLU A 158 25.02 2.60 9.17
N VAL A 159 24.29 2.37 8.08
CA VAL A 159 23.14 1.46 8.03
C VAL A 159 23.60 0.08 7.57
N ASP A 160 23.11 -0.97 8.23
CA ASP A 160 23.39 -2.36 7.84
C ASP A 160 22.58 -2.71 6.59
N LEU A 161 23.17 -2.45 5.42
CA LEU A 161 22.56 -2.75 4.13
C LEU A 161 22.83 -4.19 3.70
N GLN A 162 21.75 -4.93 3.46
CA GLN A 162 21.76 -6.26 2.89
C GLN A 162 21.25 -6.19 1.45
N CYS A 163 22.05 -6.72 0.53
CA CYS A 163 21.77 -6.65 -0.90
C CYS A 163 21.36 -8.00 -1.46
N GLY A 164 20.44 -7.96 -2.42
CA GLY A 164 19.99 -9.09 -3.20
C GLY A 164 18.49 -9.29 -3.12
N HIS A 165 17.95 -9.98 -4.13
CA HIS A 165 16.52 -10.21 -4.25
C HIS A 165 15.91 -10.87 -3.02
N LEU A 166 14.81 -10.27 -2.56
CA LEU A 166 13.97 -10.81 -1.51
C LEU A 166 12.94 -11.74 -2.15
N THR A 167 13.20 -13.04 -2.04
CA THR A 167 12.21 -14.04 -2.41
C THR A 167 11.54 -14.58 -1.15
N ALA A 168 10.30 -15.07 -1.28
CA ALA A 168 9.61 -15.73 -0.17
C ALA A 168 10.48 -16.84 0.43
N GLY A 169 11.11 -17.67 -0.40
CA GLY A 169 12.02 -18.74 0.05
C GLY A 169 13.20 -18.21 0.88
N ARG A 170 13.92 -17.19 0.39
CA ARG A 170 15.04 -16.59 1.14
C ARG A 170 14.61 -16.00 2.48
N LEU A 171 13.43 -15.38 2.52
CA LEU A 171 12.87 -14.85 3.76
C LEU A 171 12.54 -15.99 4.74
N TYR A 172 11.93 -17.09 4.27
CA TYR A 172 11.64 -18.24 5.13
C TYR A 172 12.89 -18.96 5.64
N ASP A 173 13.92 -19.09 4.80
CA ASP A 173 15.12 -19.85 5.13
C ASP A 173 16.14 -19.03 5.94
N HIS A 174 16.12 -17.70 5.82
CA HIS A 174 17.18 -16.82 6.33
C HIS A 174 16.72 -15.55 7.07
N ALA A 175 15.43 -15.38 7.38
CA ALA A 175 14.92 -14.21 8.13
C ALA A 175 15.77 -13.76 9.35
N PRO A 176 16.35 -14.66 10.18
CA PRO A 176 17.12 -14.25 11.34
C PRO A 176 18.40 -13.47 11.00
N PHE A 177 18.98 -13.70 9.80
CA PHE A 177 20.26 -13.11 9.43
C PHE A 177 20.15 -11.60 9.24
N PHE A 178 19.05 -11.14 8.62
CA PHE A 178 18.86 -9.74 8.26
C PHE A 178 18.73 -8.81 9.48
N LEU A 179 18.30 -9.31 10.63
CA LEU A 179 17.97 -8.48 11.80
C LEU A 179 19.03 -8.54 12.90
N LYS A 180 20.19 -9.15 12.63
CA LYS A 180 21.24 -9.38 13.64
C LYS A 180 21.78 -8.08 14.23
N SER A 181 21.93 -7.04 13.43
CA SER A 181 22.39 -5.72 13.89
C SER A 181 21.36 -5.02 14.79
N LEU A 182 20.06 -5.25 14.60
CA LEU A 182 19.02 -4.73 15.49
C LEU A 182 19.02 -5.46 16.84
N ARG A 183 19.40 -6.74 16.90
CA ARG A 183 19.43 -7.53 18.15
C ARG A 183 20.28 -6.89 19.25
N SER A 184 21.44 -6.32 18.90
CA SER A 184 22.33 -5.70 19.89
C SER A 184 21.69 -4.45 20.51
N VAL A 185 20.93 -3.68 19.72
CA VAL A 185 20.21 -2.48 20.17
C VAL A 185 18.94 -2.84 20.94
N CYS A 186 18.29 -3.93 20.55
CA CYS A 186 17.02 -4.41 21.09
C CYS A 186 17.13 -5.34 22.30
N SER A 187 18.33 -5.61 22.79
CA SER A 187 18.53 -6.56 23.89
C SER A 187 17.82 -6.08 25.16
N PRO A 188 17.19 -6.99 25.96
CA PRO A 188 16.39 -6.63 27.14
C PRO A 188 17.12 -5.81 28.22
N HIS A 189 18.45 -5.77 28.15
CA HIS A 189 19.32 -5.08 29.10
C HIS A 189 19.81 -3.71 28.62
N GLY A 190 19.48 -3.30 27.39
CA GLY A 190 19.74 -1.93 26.92
C GLY A 190 18.72 -0.94 27.50
N GLU A 191 19.08 0.34 27.61
CA GLU A 191 18.23 1.43 28.14
C GLU A 191 16.93 1.70 27.33
N GLY A 192 16.61 0.85 26.35
CA GLY A 192 15.33 0.82 25.61
C GLY A 192 14.85 -0.60 25.26
N GLY A 193 15.35 -1.63 25.97
CA GLY A 193 15.15 -3.05 25.69
C GLY A 193 13.74 -3.56 26.02
N GLY A 194 12.78 -3.25 25.16
CA GLY A 194 11.46 -3.88 25.15
C GLY A 194 11.12 -4.42 23.76
N ALA A 195 10.01 -5.16 23.63
CA ALA A 195 9.52 -5.67 22.34
C ALA A 195 9.36 -4.59 21.25
N HIS A 196 9.27 -3.31 21.65
CA HIS A 196 9.14 -2.13 20.79
C HIS A 196 10.42 -1.31 20.64
N CYS A 197 11.57 -1.97 20.65
CA CYS A 197 12.89 -1.34 20.45
C CYS A 197 13.14 -0.88 19.00
N VAL A 198 12.31 -1.28 18.03
CA VAL A 198 12.35 -0.74 16.66
C VAL A 198 11.29 0.35 16.54
N ASP A 199 11.65 1.53 16.05
CA ASP A 199 10.69 2.61 15.94
C ASP A 199 9.79 2.43 14.72
N VAL A 200 10.38 2.14 13.55
CA VAL A 200 9.64 2.11 12.28
C VAL A 200 10.09 0.95 11.40
N TRP A 201 9.14 0.23 10.81
CA TRP A 201 9.35 -0.63 9.65
C TRP A 201 8.71 -0.01 8.42
N LYS A 202 9.42 0.01 7.29
CA LYS A 202 8.88 0.38 5.98
C LYS A 202 9.07 -0.80 5.02
N VAL A 203 8.02 -1.17 4.28
CA VAL A 203 8.08 -2.20 3.23
C VAL A 203 7.39 -1.64 1.97
N ASP A 204 8.18 -1.49 0.92
CA ASP A 204 7.76 -0.99 -0.39
C ASP A 204 8.72 -1.56 -1.45
N ILE A 205 8.43 -2.78 -1.91
CA ILE A 205 9.23 -3.51 -2.90
C ILE A 205 8.40 -3.86 -4.15
N ASP A 206 7.20 -3.28 -4.27
CA ASP A 206 6.29 -3.46 -5.41
C ASP A 206 6.10 -4.94 -5.81
N SER A 207 6.10 -5.88 -4.85
CA SER A 207 6.15 -7.33 -5.15
C SER A 207 5.47 -8.17 -4.07
N ILE A 208 6.21 -8.75 -3.12
CA ILE A 208 5.70 -9.66 -2.09
C ILE A 208 5.58 -8.99 -0.71
N ASP A 209 5.24 -7.70 -0.66
CA ASP A 209 5.26 -6.82 0.52
C ASP A 209 4.61 -7.44 1.77
N CYS A 210 3.36 -7.90 1.67
CA CYS A 210 2.68 -8.54 2.79
C CYS A 210 3.31 -9.88 3.20
N THR A 211 3.87 -10.63 2.26
CA THR A 211 4.58 -11.89 2.58
C THR A 211 5.85 -11.57 3.36
N VAL A 212 6.59 -10.53 2.97
CA VAL A 212 7.77 -10.05 3.73
C VAL A 212 7.36 -9.65 5.14
N LEU A 213 6.33 -8.82 5.26
CA LEU A 213 5.81 -8.38 6.55
C LEU A 213 5.40 -9.56 7.45
N GLU A 214 4.64 -10.52 6.91
CA GLU A 214 4.22 -11.70 7.66
C GLU A 214 5.39 -12.52 8.17
N VAL A 215 6.43 -12.72 7.36
CA VAL A 215 7.64 -13.44 7.77
C VAL A 215 8.35 -12.67 8.89
N LEU A 216 8.52 -11.36 8.75
CA LEU A 216 9.17 -10.52 9.76
C LEU A 216 8.41 -10.53 11.09
N LEU A 217 7.08 -10.44 11.07
CA LEU A 217 6.23 -10.44 12.27
C LEU A 217 6.10 -11.82 12.91
N ARG A 218 5.90 -12.89 12.13
CA ARG A 218 5.61 -14.24 12.65
C ARG A 218 6.85 -15.06 13.00
N ARG A 219 7.98 -14.80 12.36
CA ARG A 219 9.17 -15.66 12.43
C ARG A 219 10.44 -14.97 12.91
N SER A 220 10.37 -13.72 13.37
CA SER A 220 11.55 -13.13 13.99
C SER A 220 11.81 -13.79 15.35
N GLU A 221 12.94 -14.49 15.47
CA GLU A 221 13.47 -14.98 16.76
C GLU A 221 13.67 -13.87 17.80
N LEU A 222 13.61 -12.62 17.34
CA LEU A 222 13.85 -11.41 18.09
C LEU A 222 12.57 -10.83 18.73
N ASP A 223 11.37 -11.37 18.42
CA ASP A 223 10.06 -10.83 18.83
C ASP A 223 10.00 -9.29 18.69
N LEU A 224 10.52 -8.80 17.56
CA LEU A 224 10.55 -7.37 17.29
C LEU A 224 9.16 -6.92 16.86
N ARG A 225 8.64 -5.91 17.54
CA ARG A 225 7.36 -5.28 17.22
C ARG A 225 7.60 -3.79 17.03
N PRO A 226 7.75 -3.28 15.80
CA PRO A 226 8.02 -1.87 15.60
C PRO A 226 6.90 -0.99 16.19
N LYS A 227 7.21 0.25 16.57
CA LYS A 227 6.18 1.19 17.04
C LYS A 227 5.20 1.55 15.92
N ALA A 228 5.71 1.76 14.71
CA ALA A 228 4.95 1.94 13.48
C ALA A 228 5.40 1.01 12.35
N VAL A 229 4.46 0.64 11.49
CA VAL A 229 4.70 -0.07 10.23
C VAL A 229 4.12 0.80 9.12
N ILE A 230 4.87 0.96 8.06
CA ILE A 230 4.45 1.63 6.84
C ILE A 230 4.53 0.60 5.72
N LEU A 231 3.45 0.50 4.96
CA LEU A 231 3.35 -0.42 3.85
C LEU A 231 2.83 0.27 2.61
N GLU A 232 3.44 -0.06 1.47
CA GLU A 232 2.83 0.23 0.20
C GLU A 232 1.58 -0.66 0.00
N VAL A 233 0.45 -0.02 -0.24
CA VAL A 233 -0.84 -0.59 -0.60
C VAL A 233 -0.92 -0.66 -2.11
N ASN A 234 -1.25 -1.84 -2.63
CA ASN A 234 -1.76 -1.95 -3.99
C ASN A 234 -3.21 -1.44 -4.02
N PRO A 235 -3.48 -0.27 -4.62
CA PRO A 235 -4.79 0.33 -4.53
C PRO A 235 -5.75 -0.24 -5.59
N HIS A 236 -5.34 -1.18 -6.45
CA HIS A 236 -6.22 -1.78 -7.46
C HIS A 236 -7.29 -2.69 -6.84
N PHE A 237 -7.05 -3.16 -5.62
CA PHE A 237 -7.97 -4.02 -4.87
C PHE A 237 -8.59 -3.23 -3.72
N PRO A 238 -9.77 -2.65 -3.92
CA PRO A 238 -10.40 -1.84 -2.88
C PRO A 238 -10.95 -2.74 -1.76
N PRO A 239 -11.20 -2.22 -0.54
CA PRO A 239 -11.92 -2.96 0.48
C PRO A 239 -13.29 -3.48 -0.01
N PRO A 240 -13.74 -4.67 0.42
CA PRO A 240 -13.12 -5.57 1.40
C PRO A 240 -12.08 -6.55 0.82
N TYR A 241 -11.73 -6.47 -0.45
CA TYR A 241 -10.98 -7.54 -1.10
C TYR A 241 -9.58 -7.65 -0.51
N LYS A 242 -9.25 -8.83 0.04
CA LYS A 242 -7.95 -9.17 0.59
C LYS A 242 -7.12 -9.84 -0.50
N PHE A 243 -6.24 -9.08 -1.13
CA PHE A 243 -5.31 -9.55 -2.14
C PHE A 243 -3.86 -9.50 -1.63
N SER A 244 -3.06 -10.51 -1.98
CA SER A 244 -1.60 -10.48 -1.81
C SER A 244 -0.89 -11.33 -2.86
N VAL A 245 0.25 -10.84 -3.34
CA VAL A 245 1.23 -11.72 -4.01
C VAL A 245 1.97 -12.54 -2.94
N LEU A 246 2.11 -13.84 -3.20
CA LEU A 246 2.76 -14.81 -2.32
C LEU A 246 4.14 -15.23 -2.84
N GLY A 247 4.36 -15.11 -4.15
CA GLY A 247 5.62 -15.49 -4.78
C GLY A 247 5.58 -15.33 -6.28
N VAL A 248 6.78 -15.30 -6.86
CA VAL A 248 7.03 -15.04 -8.27
C VAL A 248 8.10 -16.01 -8.72
N GLN A 249 7.83 -16.80 -9.75
CA GLN A 249 8.83 -17.72 -10.28
C GLN A 249 9.62 -17.07 -11.42
N GLY A 250 10.93 -16.96 -11.25
CA GLY A 250 11.86 -16.51 -12.29
C GLY A 250 12.97 -15.61 -11.75
N PRO A 251 13.96 -15.26 -12.59
CA PRO A 251 14.93 -14.22 -12.27
C PRO A 251 14.20 -12.86 -12.31
N GLU A 252 13.74 -12.38 -11.16
CA GLU A 252 13.24 -11.01 -11.00
C GLU A 252 14.34 -10.03 -11.42
N SER A 253 14.04 -9.07 -12.30
CA SER A 253 15.10 -8.19 -12.80
C SER A 253 14.71 -6.74 -13.02
N ASP A 254 13.70 -6.19 -12.32
CA ASP A 254 13.60 -4.75 -11.95
C ASP A 254 12.16 -4.34 -11.61
N GLY A 255 12.00 -3.30 -10.76
CA GLY A 255 10.72 -2.62 -10.49
C GLY A 255 9.96 -2.15 -11.73
N ASP A 256 10.68 -1.89 -12.84
CA ASP A 256 10.10 -1.56 -14.14
C ASP A 256 9.25 -2.71 -14.74
N PHE A 257 9.59 -3.97 -14.43
CA PHE A 257 8.76 -5.12 -14.81
C PHE A 257 7.41 -5.10 -14.08
N TRP A 258 7.44 -4.83 -12.78
CA TRP A 258 6.27 -4.79 -11.90
C TRP A 258 5.29 -3.68 -12.31
N ALA A 259 5.80 -2.46 -12.52
CA ALA A 259 4.98 -1.32 -12.90
C ALA A 259 4.33 -1.44 -14.29
N ARG A 260 4.99 -2.10 -15.25
CA ARG A 260 4.55 -2.12 -16.67
C ARG A 260 3.78 -3.37 -17.07
N ASN A 261 4.13 -4.54 -16.53
CA ASN A 261 3.63 -5.80 -17.08
C ASN A 261 2.58 -6.48 -16.20
N MET A 262 2.45 -6.09 -14.94
CA MET A 262 1.73 -6.93 -13.98
C MET A 262 0.26 -6.60 -13.84
N MET A 263 -0.23 -5.56 -14.53
CA MET A 263 -1.67 -5.24 -14.61
C MET A 263 -2.35 -5.19 -13.22
N GLY A 264 -1.61 -4.78 -12.18
CA GLY A 264 -2.07 -4.78 -10.79
C GLY A 264 -1.67 -6.00 -9.95
N LEU A 265 -0.88 -6.95 -10.45
CA LEU A 265 -0.38 -8.11 -9.70
C LEU A 265 0.91 -7.79 -8.92
N TYR A 266 0.81 -6.93 -7.90
CA TYR A 266 1.95 -6.56 -7.04
C TYR A 266 1.49 -6.31 -5.60
N GLY A 267 2.41 -6.35 -4.65
CA GLY A 267 2.18 -6.09 -3.23
C GLY A 267 0.93 -6.75 -2.66
N CYS A 268 0.17 -5.98 -1.90
CA CYS A 268 -1.09 -6.44 -1.29
C CYS A 268 -2.07 -5.30 -1.07
N SER A 269 -3.36 -5.67 -0.98
CA SER A 269 -4.46 -4.73 -0.70
C SER A 269 -4.44 -4.19 0.73
N LEU A 270 -5.05 -3.02 0.95
CA LEU A 270 -5.23 -2.45 2.29
C LEU A 270 -5.97 -3.40 3.25
N SER A 271 -7.05 -4.04 2.79
CA SER A 271 -7.82 -4.97 3.62
C SER A 271 -6.99 -6.19 4.06
N HIS A 272 -6.07 -6.66 3.23
CA HIS A 272 -5.17 -7.74 3.62
C HIS A 272 -4.14 -7.28 4.65
N GLN A 273 -3.55 -6.08 4.47
CA GLN A 273 -2.63 -5.49 5.45
C GLN A 273 -3.28 -5.33 6.82
N VAL A 274 -4.52 -4.80 6.88
CA VAL A 274 -5.31 -4.65 8.11
C VAL A 274 -5.55 -6.00 8.77
N ASP A 275 -5.88 -7.04 7.99
CA ASP A 275 -6.12 -8.39 8.51
C ASP A 275 -4.88 -8.97 9.19
N ILE A 276 -3.71 -8.86 8.55
CA ILE A 276 -2.42 -9.31 9.10
C ILE A 276 -2.09 -8.53 10.38
N LEU A 277 -2.07 -7.20 10.29
CA LEU A 277 -1.52 -6.34 11.34
C LEU A 277 -2.41 -6.24 12.58
N ARG A 278 -3.72 -6.46 12.42
CA ARG A 278 -4.66 -6.53 13.55
C ARG A 278 -4.30 -7.64 14.53
N ASP A 279 -3.86 -8.81 14.04
CA ASP A 279 -3.45 -9.94 14.90
C ASP A 279 -2.24 -9.59 15.79
N PHE A 280 -1.43 -8.61 15.38
CA PHE A 280 -0.27 -8.13 16.13
C PHE A 280 -0.55 -6.87 16.94
N GLY A 281 -1.80 -6.40 17.00
CA GLY A 281 -2.20 -5.26 17.81
C GLY A 281 -1.91 -3.89 17.17
N TYR A 282 -1.74 -3.83 15.86
CA TYR A 282 -1.60 -2.58 15.12
C TYR A 282 -2.95 -2.03 14.69
N TRP A 283 -3.06 -0.70 14.71
CA TRP A 283 -4.20 0.04 14.20
C TRP A 283 -3.82 0.69 12.88
N LEU A 284 -4.73 0.67 11.90
CA LEU A 284 -4.64 1.58 10.76
C LEU A 284 -4.85 3.00 11.29
N ILE A 285 -3.88 3.86 11.04
CA ILE A 285 -3.86 5.24 11.55
C ILE A 285 -4.09 6.23 10.41
N GLY A 286 -3.54 5.94 9.23
CA GLY A 286 -3.75 6.75 8.03
C GLY A 286 -3.50 5.94 6.77
N PHE A 287 -4.11 6.37 5.68
CA PHE A 287 -3.86 5.86 4.34
C PHE A 287 -4.00 7.02 3.36
N ASP A 288 -2.99 7.25 2.55
CA ASP A 288 -3.04 8.20 1.45
C ASP A 288 -2.18 7.72 0.29
N HIS A 289 -2.49 8.18 -0.92
CA HIS A 289 -1.80 7.76 -2.15
C HIS A 289 -1.71 6.24 -2.31
N LYS A 290 -0.56 5.70 -1.95
CA LYS A 290 -0.24 4.27 -2.00
C LYS A 290 0.32 3.76 -0.67
N ASP A 291 0.30 4.56 0.40
CA ASP A 291 0.98 4.22 1.64
C ASP A 291 0.00 4.20 2.83
N ALA A 292 0.04 3.11 3.58
CA ALA A 292 -0.71 2.97 4.81
C ALA A 292 0.23 3.04 6.03
N LEU A 293 -0.14 3.87 7.00
CA LEU A 293 0.50 3.95 8.30
C LEU A 293 -0.28 3.11 9.32
N PHE A 294 0.41 2.15 9.88
CA PHE A 294 -0.05 1.36 11.01
C PHE A 294 0.78 1.65 12.24
N VAL A 295 0.13 1.76 13.39
CA VAL A 295 0.81 2.04 14.67
C VAL A 295 0.34 1.03 15.70
N HIS A 296 1.26 0.46 16.46
CA HIS A 296 0.89 -0.46 17.52
C HIS A 296 -0.01 0.29 18.52
N LYS A 297 -1.10 -0.35 18.97
CA LYS A 297 -2.14 0.30 19.80
C LYS A 297 -1.62 1.03 21.03
N ASN A 298 -0.48 0.60 21.59
CA ASN A 298 0.16 1.25 22.74
C ASN A 298 0.70 2.65 22.42
N PHE A 299 0.99 2.94 21.14
CA PHE A 299 1.54 4.21 20.67
C PHE A 299 0.54 5.03 19.84
N ALA A 300 -0.66 4.50 19.59
CA ALA A 300 -1.70 5.16 18.80
C ALA A 300 -2.14 6.52 19.39
N HIS A 301 -1.99 6.71 20.71
CA HIS A 301 -2.26 7.98 21.37
C HIS A 301 -1.39 9.14 20.85
N ALA A 302 -0.21 8.86 20.28
CA ALA A 302 0.64 9.87 19.65
C ALA A 302 -0.03 10.57 18.46
N PHE A 303 -1.03 9.91 17.87
CA PHE A 303 -1.81 10.39 16.74
C PHE A 303 -3.21 10.81 17.15
N ASN A 304 -3.48 10.97 18.45
CA ASN A 304 -4.81 11.21 19.01
C ASN A 304 -5.85 10.13 18.58
N ALA A 305 -5.40 8.95 18.20
CA ALA A 305 -6.27 7.86 17.78
C ALA A 305 -6.79 7.11 19.01
N THR A 306 -8.11 6.95 19.10
CA THR A 306 -8.80 6.21 20.16
C THR A 306 -9.34 4.85 19.71
N ALA A 307 -9.34 4.61 18.41
CA ALA A 307 -9.74 3.38 17.73
C ALA A 307 -8.99 3.27 16.39
N PRO A 308 -8.86 2.07 15.79
CA PRO A 308 -8.34 1.94 14.44
C PRO A 308 -9.26 2.66 13.44
N LEU A 309 -8.65 3.23 12.40
CA LEU A 309 -9.38 3.76 11.26
C LEU A 309 -10.00 2.61 10.47
N ASP A 310 -11.26 2.78 10.06
CA ASP A 310 -11.97 1.84 9.19
C ASP A 310 -11.36 1.90 7.77
N GLU A 311 -10.96 0.75 7.22
CA GLU A 311 -10.27 0.72 5.93
C GLU A 311 -11.13 1.16 4.74
N TYR A 312 -12.46 1.01 4.80
CA TYR A 312 -13.34 1.52 3.74
C TYR A 312 -13.37 3.05 3.78
N VAL A 313 -13.46 3.63 4.97
CA VAL A 313 -13.42 5.07 5.16
C VAL A 313 -12.07 5.61 4.69
N ALA A 314 -10.98 5.00 5.15
CA ALA A 314 -9.61 5.37 4.75
C ALA A 314 -9.44 5.35 3.23
N TYR A 315 -9.80 4.24 2.60
CA TYR A 315 -9.68 4.04 1.17
C TYR A 315 -10.53 5.03 0.35
N SER A 316 -11.76 5.31 0.80
CA SER A 316 -12.65 6.25 0.11
C SER A 316 -12.18 7.71 0.19
N ALA A 317 -11.46 8.06 1.26
CA ALA A 317 -10.97 9.41 1.50
C ALA A 317 -9.60 9.69 0.86
N ALA A 318 -8.80 8.63 0.65
CA ALA A 318 -7.44 8.71 0.12
C ALA A 318 -7.37 9.19 -1.32
N LEU A 319 -6.24 9.82 -1.65
CA LEU A 319 -5.92 10.25 -3.00
C LEU A 319 -5.31 9.11 -3.80
N ILE A 320 -6.15 8.18 -4.27
CA ILE A 320 -5.65 6.97 -4.91
C ILE A 320 -5.06 7.24 -6.29
N THR A 321 -3.79 6.87 -6.45
CA THR A 321 -3.13 6.78 -7.75
C THR A 321 -3.30 5.37 -8.31
N ILE A 322 -4.09 5.23 -9.38
CA ILE A 322 -4.20 3.94 -10.08
C ILE A 322 -3.05 3.85 -11.10
N GLY A 323 -2.14 2.90 -10.87
CA GLY A 323 -1.09 2.54 -11.83
C GLY A 323 -1.61 1.96 -13.16
N SER A 324 -0.69 1.70 -14.10
CA SER A 324 -1.01 1.08 -15.39
C SER A 324 -1.70 -0.27 -15.23
N GLY A 325 -2.85 -0.45 -15.90
CA GLY A 325 -3.52 -1.76 -16.02
C GLY A 325 -4.97 -1.80 -15.52
N LEU A 326 -5.37 -0.84 -14.68
CA LEU A 326 -6.76 -0.75 -14.21
C LEU A 326 -7.37 0.60 -14.58
N THR A 327 -8.58 0.59 -15.15
CA THR A 327 -9.30 1.85 -15.39
C THR A 327 -10.01 2.31 -14.13
N PRO A 328 -10.16 3.63 -13.90
CA PRO A 328 -11.02 4.16 -12.84
C PRO A 328 -12.44 3.58 -12.83
N ARG A 329 -12.99 3.28 -14.01
CA ARG A 329 -14.31 2.67 -14.16
C ARG A 329 -14.33 1.24 -13.62
N THR A 330 -13.29 0.46 -13.90
CA THR A 330 -13.13 -0.89 -13.37
C THR A 330 -13.04 -0.86 -11.84
N LEU A 331 -12.19 0.01 -11.29
CA LEU A 331 -12.04 0.13 -9.84
C LEU A 331 -13.36 0.47 -9.14
N ARG A 332 -14.07 1.50 -9.61
CA ARG A 332 -15.36 1.91 -9.05
C ARG A 332 -16.39 0.79 -9.13
N ARG A 333 -16.37 0.00 -10.20
CA ARG A 333 -17.25 -1.16 -10.35
C ARG A 333 -16.95 -2.21 -9.30
N TRP A 334 -15.68 -2.53 -9.06
CA TRP A 334 -15.29 -3.49 -8.02
C TRP A 334 -15.65 -3.00 -6.62
N TYR A 335 -15.37 -1.74 -6.32
CA TYR A 335 -15.68 -1.11 -5.04
C TYR A 335 -17.18 -1.07 -4.73
N SER A 336 -18.01 -0.78 -5.74
CA SER A 336 -19.47 -0.64 -5.55
C SER A 336 -20.22 -1.97 -5.71
N ALA A 337 -19.58 -3.03 -6.19
CA ALA A 337 -20.21 -4.32 -6.37
C ALA A 337 -20.53 -4.98 -5.02
N ARG A 338 -21.52 -5.87 -5.02
CA ARG A 338 -21.66 -6.82 -3.91
C ARG A 338 -20.37 -7.64 -3.79
N PRO A 339 -19.83 -7.90 -2.58
CA PRO A 339 -18.51 -8.50 -2.43
C PRO A 339 -18.29 -9.78 -3.25
N HIS A 340 -19.22 -10.74 -3.23
CA HIS A 340 -19.09 -11.97 -4.03
C HIS A 340 -19.08 -11.72 -5.55
N VAL A 341 -19.79 -10.70 -6.03
CA VAL A 341 -19.78 -10.33 -7.46
C VAL A 341 -18.46 -9.69 -7.84
N GLY A 342 -17.98 -8.73 -7.03
CA GLY A 342 -16.71 -8.07 -7.31
C GLY A 342 -15.53 -9.03 -7.20
N LEU A 343 -15.55 -9.98 -6.26
CA LEU A 343 -14.56 -11.05 -6.16
C LEU A 343 -14.47 -11.85 -7.47
N GLY A 344 -15.61 -12.25 -8.05
CA GLY A 344 -15.64 -12.94 -9.34
C GLY A 344 -15.07 -12.10 -10.49
N LEU A 345 -15.35 -10.79 -10.52
CA LEU A 345 -14.80 -9.87 -11.52
C LEU A 345 -13.28 -9.68 -11.37
N ILE A 346 -12.81 -9.58 -10.13
CA ILE A 346 -11.38 -9.47 -9.83
C ILE A 346 -10.67 -10.76 -10.23
N GLN A 347 -11.22 -11.92 -9.87
CA GLN A 347 -10.64 -13.21 -10.24
C GLN A 347 -10.51 -13.38 -11.76
N GLN A 348 -11.51 -12.95 -12.53
CA GLN A 348 -11.43 -12.93 -14.00
C GLN A 348 -10.29 -12.05 -14.51
N HIS A 349 -10.12 -10.85 -13.92
CA HIS A 349 -9.00 -9.95 -14.24
C HIS A 349 -7.65 -10.58 -13.92
N LEU A 350 -7.51 -11.20 -12.75
CA LEU A 350 -6.27 -11.87 -12.34
C LEU A 350 -5.90 -13.03 -13.26
N VAL A 351 -6.87 -13.85 -13.69
CA VAL A 351 -6.65 -14.93 -14.66
C VAL A 351 -6.16 -14.37 -16.01
N ALA A 352 -6.79 -13.29 -16.49
CA ALA A 352 -6.37 -12.66 -17.73
C ALA A 352 -4.96 -12.06 -17.63
N ALA A 353 -4.65 -11.40 -16.51
CA ALA A 353 -3.32 -10.87 -16.24
C ALA A 353 -2.27 -11.99 -16.16
N GLN A 354 -2.56 -13.09 -15.47
CA GLN A 354 -1.67 -14.26 -15.39
C GLN A 354 -1.37 -14.87 -16.76
N GLN A 355 -2.35 -14.91 -17.66
CA GLN A 355 -2.15 -15.39 -19.04
C GLN A 355 -1.26 -14.47 -19.89
N HIS A 356 -1.18 -13.18 -19.54
CA HIS A 356 -0.32 -12.21 -20.23
C HIS A 356 1.12 -12.26 -19.71
N LEU A 357 1.32 -12.74 -18.49
CA LEU A 357 2.64 -12.86 -17.90
C LEU A 357 3.36 -14.10 -18.43
N ALA A 358 4.63 -13.91 -18.80
CA ALA A 358 5.54 -15.00 -19.15
C ALA A 358 6.04 -15.79 -17.92
N GLN A 359 5.58 -15.44 -16.73
CA GLN A 359 6.04 -15.96 -15.44
C GLN A 359 4.85 -16.38 -14.57
N GLU A 360 5.05 -17.40 -13.75
CA GLU A 360 4.07 -17.85 -12.78
C GLU A 360 4.09 -16.94 -11.54
N VAL A 361 2.94 -16.35 -11.23
CA VAL A 361 2.75 -15.53 -10.03
C VAL A 361 1.75 -16.25 -9.13
N THR A 362 2.16 -16.52 -7.90
CA THR A 362 1.28 -17.07 -6.89
C THR A 362 0.68 -15.91 -6.10
N PHE A 363 -0.64 -15.88 -5.97
CA PHE A 363 -1.35 -14.85 -5.21
C PHE A 363 -2.50 -15.45 -4.40
N SER A 364 -2.95 -14.72 -3.38
CA SER A 364 -4.18 -14.97 -2.63
C SER A 364 -5.22 -13.89 -2.92
N LEU A 365 -6.50 -14.28 -2.93
CA LEU A 365 -7.62 -13.37 -3.03
C LEU A 365 -8.79 -13.89 -2.17
N SER A 366 -9.28 -13.06 -1.26
CA SER A 366 -10.45 -13.34 -0.41
C SER A 366 -11.23 -12.06 -0.08
N ILE A 367 -12.24 -12.16 0.79
CA ILE A 367 -13.07 -11.06 1.32
C ILE A 367 -12.94 -11.05 2.84
#